data_AF-A0A7X8CYU8-F1
#
_entry.id   AF-A0A7X8CYU8-F1
#
_cell.length_a   1.000
_cell.length_b   1.000
_cell.length_c   1.000
_cell.angle_alpha   90.00
_cell.angle_beta   90.00
_cell.angle_gamma   90.00
#
_symmetry.space_group_name_H-M   'P 1'
#
loop_
_entity.id
_entity.type
_entity.pdbx_description
1 polymer ?
#
loop_
_entity_poly.entity_id
_entity_poly.type
_entity_poly.pdbx_seq_one_letter_code
_entity_poly.pdbx_strand_id
1 'polypeptide(L)'
;MDTRNGLVTFGLFVLLFAFTFVFSLVALSEDNVAYGILALIGFLVCIGASLFNGVLAAQEGAVFAIWFRSYAVVVGILFVWFLTRVGTAFGWW
;
A
#
# COMPACT_ATOMS: atom_id res chain seq x y z
N MET A 1 1.63 12.40 -18.04
CA MET A 1 2.16 11.05 -17.81
C MET A 1 1.70 10.19 -18.96
N ASP A 2 2.63 9.74 -19.81
CA ASP A 2 2.28 8.84 -20.91
C ASP A 2 1.63 7.56 -20.37
N THR A 3 0.63 7.03 -21.09
CA THR A 3 -0.14 5.83 -20.71
C THR A 3 0.76 4.64 -20.36
N ARG A 4 1.89 4.50 -21.07
CA ARG A 4 2.90 3.46 -20.81
C ARG A 4 3.60 3.65 -19.47
N ASN A 5 3.93 4.89 -19.11
CA ASN A 5 4.60 5.19 -17.84
C ASN A 5 3.63 4.99 -16.66
N GLY A 6 2.37 5.42 -16.82
CA GLY A 6 1.31 5.18 -15.84
C GLY A 6 1.09 3.70 -15.53
N LEU A 7 1.06 2.84 -16.57
CA LEU A 7 0.95 1.39 -16.42
C LEU A 7 2.14 0.78 -15.66
N VAL A 8 3.36 1.20 -15.98
CA VAL A 8 4.57 0.71 -15.31
C VAL A 8 4.56 1.10 -13.82
N THR A 9 4.25 2.36 -13.51
CA THR A 9 4.14 2.83 -12.13
C THR A 9 3.05 2.10 -11.36
N PHE A 10 1.89 1.87 -11.99
CA PHE A 10 0.82 1.10 -11.36
C PHE A 10 1.23 -0.36 -11.11
N GLY A 11 1.90 -1.00 -12.07
CA GLY A 11 2.45 -2.35 -11.90
C GLY A 11 3.46 -2.45 -10.75
N LEU A 12 4.33 -1.44 -10.61
CA LEU A 12 5.27 -1.34 -9.49
C LEU A 12 4.54 -1.21 -8.15
N PHE A 13 3.44 -0.46 -8.08
CA PHE A 13 2.63 -0.39 -6.87
C PHE A 13 1.98 -1.73 -6.53
N VAL A 14 1.40 -2.43 -7.50
CA VAL A 14 0.82 -3.76 -7.27
C VAL A 14 1.89 -4.73 -6.71
N LEU A 15 3.09 -4.70 -7.27
CA LEU A 15 4.21 -5.51 -6.79
C LEU A 15 4.64 -5.12 -5.37
N LEU A 16 4.78 -3.83 -5.08
CA LEU A 16 5.09 -3.33 -3.75
C LEU A 16 4.03 -3.75 -2.72
N PHE A 17 2.75 -3.68 -3.09
CA PHE A 17 1.65 -4.12 -2.26
C PHE A 17 1.69 -5.63 -2.01
N ALA A 18 1.99 -6.44 -3.02
CA ALA A 18 2.12 -7.89 -2.84
C ALA A 18 3.19 -8.23 -1.79
N PHE A 19 4.37 -7.61 -1.86
CA PHE A 19 5.42 -7.80 -0.85
C PHE A 19 5.01 -7.30 0.53
N THR A 20 4.42 -6.10 0.59
CA THR A 20 3.90 -5.51 1.83
C THR A 20 2.88 -6.43 2.50
N PHE A 21 1.98 -7.00 1.71
CA PHE A 21 0.94 -7.90 2.19
C PHE A 21 1.52 -9.24 2.64
N VAL A 22 2.51 -9.80 1.94
CA VAL A 22 3.21 -11.00 2.41
C VAL A 22 3.92 -10.74 3.74
N PHE A 23 4.62 -9.62 3.88
CA PHE A 23 5.25 -9.26 5.15
C PHE A 23 4.24 -9.08 6.27
N SER A 24 3.05 -8.55 5.98
CA SER A 24 1.98 -8.41 6.97
C SER A 24 1.47 -9.76 7.47
N LEU A 25 1.34 -10.75 6.57
CA LEU A 25 0.96 -12.11 6.91
C LEU A 25 2.04 -12.80 7.75
N VAL A 26 3.31 -12.72 7.33
CA VAL A 26 4.45 -13.32 8.06
C VAL A 26 4.57 -12.73 9.46
N ALA A 27 4.42 -11.41 9.57
CA ALA A 27 4.47 -10.72 10.85
C ALA A 27 3.40 -11.20 11.83
N LEU A 28 2.19 -11.51 11.33
CA LEU A 28 1.06 -12.00 12.12
C LEU A 28 1.13 -13.50 12.40
N SER A 29 1.82 -14.30 11.58
CA SER A 29 1.94 -15.74 11.78
C SER A 29 3.10 -16.13 12.69
N GLU A 30 4.19 -15.35 12.66
CA GLU A 30 5.42 -15.63 13.42
C GLU A 30 5.64 -14.66 14.58
N ASP A 31 4.68 -13.77 14.86
CA ASP A 31 4.80 -12.67 15.83
C ASP A 31 6.08 -11.84 15.65
N ASN A 32 6.50 -11.68 14.39
CA ASN A 32 7.78 -11.05 14.04
C ASN A 32 7.62 -9.54 13.85
N VAL A 33 8.06 -8.78 14.87
CA VAL A 33 8.00 -7.31 14.90
C VAL A 33 8.73 -6.66 13.72
N ALA A 34 9.84 -7.23 13.25
CA ALA A 34 10.63 -6.64 12.17
C ALA A 34 9.85 -6.66 10.84
N TYR A 35 9.24 -7.78 10.49
CA TYR A 35 8.34 -7.86 9.33
C TYR A 35 7.10 -7.00 9.52
N GLY A 36 6.62 -6.85 10.75
CA GLY A 36 5.56 -5.93 11.12
C GLY A 36 5.83 -4.49 10.74
N ILE A 37 7.00 -3.99 11.13
CA ILE A 37 7.46 -2.63 10.82
C ILE A 37 7.65 -2.46 9.32
N LEU A 38 8.23 -3.45 8.62
CA LEU A 38 8.40 -3.43 7.17
C LEU A 38 7.05 -3.35 6.45
N ALA A 39 6.06 -4.13 6.87
CA ALA A 39 4.71 -4.07 6.34
C ALA A 39 4.05 -2.71 6.61
N LEU A 40 4.21 -2.16 7.82
CA LEU A 40 3.70 -0.84 8.19
C LEU A 40 4.22 0.26 7.27
N ILE A 41 5.54 0.29 7.05
CA ILE A 41 6.19 1.22 6.12
C ILE A 41 5.68 0.98 4.70
N GLY A 42 5.60 -0.27 4.27
CA GLY A 42 5.11 -0.64 2.94
C GLY A 42 3.68 -0.15 2.68
N PHE A 43 2.78 -0.28 3.65
CA PHE A 43 1.40 0.21 3.54
C PHE A 43 1.36 1.73 3.43
N LEU A 44 2.13 2.45 4.26
CA LEU A 44 2.21 3.91 4.21
C LEU A 44 2.76 4.39 2.87
N VAL A 45 3.81 3.75 2.34
CA VAL A 45 4.37 4.08 1.02
C VAL A 45 3.35 3.80 -0.08
N CYS A 46 2.66 2.66 -0.04
CA CYS A 46 1.62 2.33 -1.02
C CYS A 46 0.50 3.38 -1.04
N ILE A 47 -0.01 3.77 0.13
CA ILE A 47 -1.09 4.77 0.24
C ILE A 47 -0.58 6.14 -0.20
N GLY A 48 0.52 6.61 0.39
CA GLY A 48 1.06 7.95 0.14
C GLY A 48 1.51 8.15 -1.31
N ALA A 49 2.28 7.21 -1.85
CA ALA A 49 2.78 7.29 -3.22
C ALA A 49 1.64 7.16 -4.23
N SER A 50 0.63 6.32 -3.95
CA SER A 50 -0.53 6.21 -4.83
C SER A 50 -1.40 7.46 -4.82
N LEU A 51 -1.65 8.08 -3.65
CA LEU A 51 -2.36 9.35 -3.57
C LEU A 51 -1.60 10.46 -4.31
N PHE A 52 -0.28 10.54 -4.14
CA PHE A 52 0.55 11.52 -4.83
C PHE A 52 0.47 11.35 -6.36
N ASN A 53 0.64 10.13 -6.87
CA ASN A 53 0.51 9.84 -8.30
C ASN A 53 -0.93 10.07 -8.80
N GLY A 54 -1.94 9.79 -7.99
CA GLY A 54 -3.34 10.07 -8.31
C GLY A 54 -3.65 11.56 -8.42
N VAL A 55 -2.98 12.42 -7.65
CA VAL A 55 -3.10 13.89 -7.77
C VAL A 55 -2.40 14.39 -9.03
N LEU A 56 -1.17 13.91 -9.31
CA LEU A 56 -0.44 14.29 -10.52
C LEU A 56 -1.20 13.87 -11.78
N ALA A 57 -1.67 12.62 -11.84
CA ALA A 57 -2.45 12.11 -12.96
C ALA A 57 -3.78 12.87 -13.17
N ALA A 58 -4.39 13.36 -12.08
CA ALA A 58 -5.63 14.14 -12.18
C ALA A 58 -5.39 15.53 -12.80
N GLN A 59 -4.26 16.18 -12.51
CA GLN A 59 -3.91 17.47 -13.11
C GLN A 59 -3.69 17.36 -14.62
N GLU A 60 -3.24 16.21 -15.09
CA GLU A 60 -3.01 15.93 -16.50
C GLU A 60 -4.26 15.38 -17.23
N GLY A 61 -5.40 15.26 -16.55
CA GLY A 61 -6.64 14.73 -17.12
C GLY A 61 -6.59 13.22 -17.43
N ALA A 62 -5.62 12.49 -16.85
CA ALA A 62 -5.41 11.09 -17.15
C ALA A 62 -6.42 10.19 -16.41
N VAL A 63 -7.02 9.22 -17.13
CA VAL A 63 -7.90 8.20 -16.56
C VAL A 63 -7.24 7.40 -15.43
N PHE A 64 -5.90 7.30 -15.44
CA PHE A 64 -5.12 6.65 -14.37
C PHE A 64 -5.31 7.25 -12.98
N ALA A 65 -5.76 8.52 -12.87
CA ALA A 65 -6.04 9.15 -11.58
C ALA A 65 -7.06 8.35 -10.76
N ILE A 66 -8.09 7.79 -11.41
CA ILE A 66 -9.10 7.00 -10.69
C ILE A 66 -8.51 5.68 -10.18
N TRP A 67 -7.66 5.03 -10.97
CA TRP A 67 -7.02 3.78 -10.60
C TRP A 67 -6.10 3.91 -9.38
N PHE A 68 -5.28 4.97 -9.34
CA PHE A 68 -4.45 5.25 -8.18
C PHE A 68 -5.30 5.55 -6.93
N ARG A 69 -6.39 6.31 -7.07
CA ARG A 69 -7.30 6.56 -5.94
C ARG A 69 -7.98 5.29 -5.43
N SER A 70 -8.50 4.47 -6.34
CA SER A 70 -9.11 3.17 -6.00
C SER A 70 -8.12 2.27 -5.27
N TYR A 71 -6.89 2.20 -5.77
CA TYR A 71 -5.80 1.44 -5.15
C TYR A 71 -5.51 1.94 -3.73
N ALA A 72 -5.39 3.25 -3.52
CA ALA A 72 -5.15 3.82 -2.19
C ALA A 72 -6.27 3.46 -1.19
N VAL A 73 -7.53 3.43 -1.64
CA VAL A 73 -8.67 3.00 -0.80
C VAL A 73 -8.56 1.53 -0.41
N VAL A 74 -8.29 0.64 -1.38
CA VAL A 74 -8.16 -0.80 -1.12
C VAL A 74 -7.00 -1.08 -0.16
N VAL A 75 -5.85 -0.48 -0.41
CA VAL A 75 -4.67 -0.60 0.47
C VAL A 75 -4.97 0.00 1.85
N GLY A 76 -5.72 1.11 1.92
CA GLY A 76 -6.16 1.72 3.18
C GLY A 76 -7.03 0.79 4.03
N ILE A 77 -7.97 0.07 3.43
CA ILE A 77 -8.80 -0.92 4.13
C ILE A 77 -7.91 -2.02 4.73
N LEU A 78 -6.95 -2.52 3.95
CA LEU A 78 -6.03 -3.57 4.40
C LEU A 78 -5.05 -3.08 5.46
N PHE A 79 -4.63 -1.82 5.38
CA PHE A 79 -3.81 -1.19 6.40
C PHE A 79 -4.54 -1.10 7.74
N VAL A 80 -5.81 -0.69 7.75
CA VAL A 80 -6.63 -0.69 8.98
C VAL A 80 -6.80 -2.11 9.51
N TRP A 81 -7.11 -3.08 8.64
CA TRP A 81 -7.18 -4.49 9.01
C TRP A 81 -5.88 -4.99 9.67
N PHE A 82 -4.73 -4.61 9.13
CA PHE A 82 -3.42 -4.95 9.66
C PHE A 82 -3.20 -4.32 11.04
N LEU A 83 -3.44 -3.02 11.18
CA LEU A 83 -3.29 -2.29 12.45
C LEU A 83 -4.14 -2.92 13.58
N THR A 84 -5.37 -3.33 13.28
CA THR A 84 -6.24 -3.96 14.30
C THR A 84 -5.71 -5.28 14.85
N ARG A 85 -4.83 -5.97 14.11
CA ARG A 85 -4.22 -7.25 14.53
C ARG A 85 -2.81 -7.07 15.05
N VAL A 86 -2.10 -6.06 14.57
CA VAL A 86 -0.72 -5.80 14.91
C VAL A 86 -0.53 -5.39 16.37
N GLY A 87 -1.43 -4.58 16.93
CA GLY A 87 -1.28 -4.21 18.33
C GLY A 87 -1.50 -5.37 19.29
N THR A 88 -2.41 -6.29 18.96
CA THR A 88 -2.59 -7.54 19.70
C THR A 88 -1.43 -8.52 19.50
N ALA A 89 -0.88 -8.62 18.28
CA ALA A 89 0.22 -9.53 17.96
C ALA A 89 1.58 -9.06 18.52
N PHE A 90 1.82 -7.73 18.56
CA PHE A 90 3.06 -7.16 19.09
C PHE A 90 2.99 -6.73 20.55
N GLY A 91 1.84 -6.88 21.21
CA GLY A 91 1.64 -6.47 22.61
C GLY A 91 1.82 -4.95 22.81
N TRP A 92 1.44 -4.14 21.82
CA TRP A 92 1.55 -2.67 21.89
C TRP A 92 0.42 -2.01 22.69
N TRP A 93 -0.65 -2.75 22.96
CA TRP A 93 -1.71 -2.40 23.91
C TRP A 93 -2.33 -3.65 24.54
#